data_AF-A0A9P5LB83-F1
#
_entry.id   AF-A0A9P5LB83-F1
#
_cell.length_a   1.000
_cell.length_b   1.000
_cell.length_c   1.000
_cell.angle_alpha   90.00
_cell.angle_beta   90.00
_cell.angle_gamma   90.00
#
_symmetry.space_group_name_H-M   'P 1'
#
loop_
_entity.id
_entity.type
_entity.pdbx_description
1 polymer ?
#
loop_
_entity_poly.entity_id
_entity_poly.type
_entity_poly.pdbx_seq_one_letter_code
_entity_poly.pdbx_strand_id
1 'polypeptide(L)'
;MHGNTLSTPTGIKTRRFGDIYKELQETLRIHKDEGSYLGGVHLELTGDAVTECMGGSEGLDEDDLSTNYTSFCDPRLNEKQALELAFLIADHFSQEQKQLRV
;
A
#
# COMPACT_ATOMS: atom_id res chain seq x y z
N MET A 1 2.94 1.83 6.06
CA MET A 1 4.25 1.43 5.47
C MET A 1 5.20 0.86 6.52
N HIS A 2 5.91 1.70 7.27
CA HIS A 2 6.99 1.29 8.18
C HIS A 2 6.55 0.31 9.29
N GLY A 3 5.27 0.27 9.65
CA GLY A 3 4.72 -0.71 10.60
C GLY A 3 4.45 -2.10 10.02
N ASN A 4 4.58 -2.29 8.70
CA ASN A 4 4.19 -3.51 7.98
C ASN A 4 5.37 -4.28 7.36
N THR A 5 6.62 -3.95 7.73
CA THR A 5 7.81 -4.64 7.18
C THR A 5 7.98 -6.02 7.81
N LEU A 6 8.25 -7.02 6.97
CA LEU A 6 8.62 -8.37 7.37
C LEU A 6 9.90 -8.81 6.65
N SER A 7 10.54 -9.87 7.16
CA SER A 7 11.66 -10.52 6.48
C SER A 7 11.26 -11.92 6.02
N THR A 8 11.62 -12.25 4.78
CA THR A 8 11.48 -13.61 4.23
C THR A 8 12.42 -14.59 4.95
N PRO A 9 12.20 -15.91 4.84
CA PRO A 9 13.19 -16.92 5.25
C PRO A 9 14.59 -16.72 4.66
N THR A 10 14.68 -16.15 3.44
CA THR A 10 15.94 -15.80 2.77
C THR A 10 16.56 -14.49 3.24
N GLY A 11 15.90 -13.76 4.16
CA GLY A 11 16.41 -12.51 4.76
C GLY A 11 16.09 -11.24 3.97
N ILE A 12 15.30 -11.33 2.90
CA ILE A 12 14.87 -10.17 2.10
C ILE A 12 13.79 -9.44 2.89
N LYS A 13 13.95 -8.13 3.08
CA LYS A 13 12.89 -7.28 3.63
C LYS A 13 11.81 -7.09 2.58
N THR A 14 10.56 -7.23 2.96
CA THR A 14 9.43 -6.96 2.07
C THR A 14 8.22 -6.49 2.88
N ARG A 15 7.16 -6.08 2.20
CA ARG A 15 5.86 -5.73 2.76
C ARG A 15 4.79 -6.37 1.89
N ARG A 16 3.67 -6.78 2.48
CA ARG A 16 2.51 -7.26 1.72
C ARG A 16 1.62 -6.07 1.40
N PHE A 17 1.29 -5.90 0.12
CA PHE A 17 0.34 -4.87 -0.33
C PHE A 17 -0.97 -4.92 0.45
N GLY A 18 -1.50 -6.12 0.71
CA GLY A 18 -2.72 -6.31 1.49
C GLY A 18 -2.63 -5.76 2.92
N ASP A 19 -1.49 -5.88 3.58
CA ASP A 19 -1.29 -5.35 4.94
C ASP A 19 -1.18 -3.83 4.95
N ILE A 20 -0.54 -3.25 3.92
CA ILE A 20 -0.50 -1.79 3.71
C ILE A 20 -1.91 -1.25 3.46
N TYR A 21 -2.65 -1.90 2.56
CA TYR A 21 -4.02 -1.50 2.23
C TYR A 21 -4.95 -1.63 3.45
N LYS A 22 -4.82 -2.71 4.23
CA LYS A 22 -5.60 -2.91 5.45
C LYS A 22 -5.34 -1.81 6.48
N GLU A 23 -4.08 -1.42 6.72
CA GLU A 23 -3.74 -0.31 7.62
C GLU A 23 -4.43 1.00 7.19
N LEU A 24 -4.42 1.28 5.88
CA LEU A 24 -5.11 2.43 5.30
C LEU A 24 -6.64 2.35 5.46
N GLN A 25 -7.25 1.20 5.20
CA GLN A 25 -8.69 0.99 5.36
C GLN A 25 -9.14 1.24 6.81
N GLU A 26 -8.40 0.70 7.78
CA GLU A 26 -8.68 0.92 9.19
C GLU A 26 -8.47 2.39 9.57
N THR A 27 -7.44 3.05 9.03
CA THR A 27 -7.19 4.48 9.28
C THR A 27 -8.35 5.35 8.78
N LEU A 28 -8.84 5.10 7.56
CA LEU A 28 -10.00 5.77 6.98
C LEU A 28 -11.25 5.55 7.84
N ARG A 29 -11.52 4.29 8.23
CA ARG A 29 -12.65 3.94 9.10
C ARG A 29 -12.58 4.65 10.44
N ILE A 30 -11.42 4.63 11.10
CA ILE A 30 -11.23 5.28 12.42
C ILE A 30 -11.45 6.78 12.31
N HIS A 31 -10.91 7.45 11.28
CA HIS A 31 -11.14 8.88 11.10
C HIS A 31 -12.63 9.21 10.95
N LYS A 32 -13.36 8.40 10.17
CA LYS A 32 -14.82 8.52 10.03
C LYS A 32 -15.56 8.31 11.36
N ASP A 33 -15.24 7.24 12.07
CA ASP A 33 -15.88 6.87 13.34
C ASP A 33 -15.66 7.95 14.41
N GLU A 34 -14.48 8.57 14.43
CA GLU A 34 -14.10 9.63 15.37
C GLU A 34 -14.50 11.05 14.89
N GLY A 35 -15.15 11.18 13.72
CA GLY A 35 -15.53 12.47 13.14
C GLY A 35 -14.35 13.39 12.83
N SER A 36 -13.16 12.82 12.62
CA SER A 36 -11.93 13.54 12.29
C SER A 36 -11.58 13.43 10.81
N TYR A 37 -10.59 14.18 10.35
CA TYR A 37 -10.21 14.23 8.94
C TYR A 37 -8.83 13.60 8.70
N LEU A 38 -8.76 12.59 7.81
CA LEU A 38 -7.49 12.06 7.34
C LEU A 38 -6.83 13.05 6.40
N GLY A 39 -5.84 13.81 6.90
CA GLY A 39 -5.18 14.89 6.16
C GLY A 39 -4.26 14.44 5.02
N GLY A 40 -3.87 13.17 4.97
CA GLY A 40 -3.02 12.64 3.92
C GLY A 40 -2.46 11.26 4.26
N VAL A 41 -1.76 10.66 3.29
CA VAL A 41 -1.06 9.39 3.43
C VAL A 41 0.42 9.57 3.09
N HIS A 42 1.28 8.81 3.75
CA HIS A 42 2.72 8.81 3.48
C HIS A 42 3.13 7.43 2.99
N LEU A 43 3.67 7.36 1.78
CA LEU A 43 4.03 6.13 1.09
C LEU A 43 5.49 6.17 0.63
N GLU A 44 6.13 5.01 0.62
CA GLU A 44 7.42 4.80 -0.04
C GLU A 44 7.18 4.08 -1.37
N LEU A 45 7.51 4.74 -2.48
CA LEU A 45 7.22 4.24 -3.83
C LEU A 45 8.31 4.63 -4.82
N THR A 46 8.36 3.94 -5.94
CA THR A 46 9.13 4.34 -7.13
C THR A 46 8.27 4.17 -8.38
N GLY A 47 8.61 4.89 -9.45
CA GLY A 47 7.98 4.74 -10.77
C GLY A 47 8.51 3.57 -11.59
N ASP A 48 9.49 2.84 -11.06
CA ASP A 48 10.10 1.67 -11.69
C ASP A 48 9.32 0.40 -11.36
N ALA A 49 9.34 -0.57 -12.29
CA ALA A 49 8.76 -1.91 -12.13
C ALA A 49 9.60 -2.81 -11.22
N VAL A 50 9.80 -2.38 -9.98
CA VAL A 50 10.53 -3.12 -8.94
C VAL A 50 9.67 -4.22 -8.33
N THR A 51 10.33 -5.25 -7.79
CA THR A 51 9.70 -6.37 -7.09
C THR A 51 10.07 -6.33 -5.61
N GLU A 52 9.69 -5.26 -4.92
CA GLU A 52 10.11 -5.02 -3.52
C GLU A 52 9.00 -5.35 -2.51
N CYS A 53 7.73 -5.09 -2.86
CA CYS A 53 6.56 -5.46 -2.06
C CYS A 53 5.78 -6.60 -2.72
N MET A 54 5.32 -7.57 -1.93
CA MET A 54 4.50 -8.70 -2.40
C MET A 54 3.03 -8.33 -2.57
N GLY A 55 2.34 -9.03 -3.46
CA GLY A 55 0.92 -8.86 -3.76
C GLY A 55 0.62 -7.69 -4.70
N GLY A 56 -0.54 -7.07 -4.50
CA GLY A 56 -1.12 -6.13 -5.46
C GLY A 56 -1.73 -6.87 -6.65
N SER A 57 -2.18 -6.10 -7.64
CA SER A 57 -2.82 -6.60 -8.87
C SER A 57 -1.96 -7.57 -9.69
N GLU A 58 -0.64 -7.49 -9.58
CA GLU A 58 0.28 -8.43 -10.23
C GLU A 58 0.48 -9.74 -9.46
N GLY A 59 0.08 -9.79 -8.19
CA GLY A 59 0.17 -11.00 -7.38
C GLY A 59 1.59 -11.43 -7.03
N LEU A 60 2.54 -10.49 -6.92
CA LEU A 60 3.95 -10.79 -6.65
C LEU A 60 4.12 -11.65 -5.40
N ASP A 61 4.90 -12.72 -5.50
CA ASP A 61 5.22 -13.60 -4.39
C ASP A 61 6.66 -13.42 -3.88
N GLU A 62 7.12 -14.34 -3.03
CA GLU A 62 8.46 -14.27 -2.46
C GLU A 62 9.56 -14.54 -3.49
N ASP A 63 9.32 -15.44 -4.46
CA ASP A 63 10.30 -15.83 -5.48
C ASP A 63 10.53 -14.67 -6.46
N ASP A 64 9.48 -13.90 -6.73
CA ASP A 64 9.54 -12.70 -7.58
C ASP A 64 10.46 -11.61 -7.01
N LEU A 65 10.64 -11.54 -5.68
CA LEU A 65 11.39 -10.46 -5.04
C LEU A 65 12.79 -10.30 -5.63
N SER A 66 13.45 -11.41 -5.97
CA SER A 66 14.81 -11.42 -6.51
C SER A 66 14.93 -10.88 -7.95
N THR A 67 13.81 -10.66 -8.64
CA THR A 67 13.79 -10.28 -10.05
C THR A 67 14.28 -8.85 -10.28
N ASN A 68 13.82 -7.90 -9.46
CA ASN A 68 14.15 -6.49 -9.60
C ASN A 68 14.06 -5.75 -8.25
N TYR A 69 14.79 -6.23 -7.24
CA TYR A 69 14.94 -5.55 -5.95
C TYR A 69 16.08 -4.54 -6.01
N THR A 70 15.80 -3.24 -5.85
CA THR A 70 16.82 -2.18 -6.07
C THR A 70 17.01 -1.24 -4.88
N SER A 71 16.09 -1.21 -3.92
CA SER A 71 16.24 -0.45 -2.68
C SER A 71 17.33 -1.04 -1.77
N PHE A 72 18.16 -0.17 -1.20
CA PHE A 72 19.12 -0.53 -0.15
C PHE A 72 18.51 -0.51 1.25
N CYS A 73 17.35 0.12 1.42
CA CYS A 73 16.72 0.36 2.71
C CYS A 73 15.44 -0.48 2.81
N ASP A 74 14.29 0.18 2.81
CA ASP A 74 13.00 -0.46 2.90
C ASP A 74 12.38 -0.73 1.51
N PRO A 75 11.56 -1.78 1.39
CA PRO A 75 10.86 -2.14 0.17
C PRO A 75 9.82 -1.08 -0.22
N ARG A 76 9.88 -0.60 -1.45
CA ARG A 76 8.97 0.42 -2.00
C ARG A 76 7.83 -0.23 -2.76
N LEU A 77 6.70 0.47 -2.86
CA LEU A 77 5.66 0.14 -3.83
C LEU A 77 6.18 0.41 -5.25
N ASN A 78 5.88 -0.49 -6.19
CA ASN A 78 6.12 -0.25 -7.61
C ASN A 78 5.04 0.66 -8.22
N GLU A 79 5.17 0.97 -9.50
CA GLU A 79 4.28 1.87 -10.24
C GLU A 79 2.82 1.40 -10.24
N LYS A 80 2.59 0.10 -10.38
CA LYS A 80 1.24 -0.49 -10.42
C LYS A 80 0.61 -0.53 -9.05
N GLN A 81 1.35 -0.97 -8.04
CA GLN A 81 0.89 -0.98 -6.65
C GLN A 81 0.58 0.44 -6.15
N ALA A 82 1.42 1.43 -6.51
CA ALA A 82 1.18 2.83 -6.17
C ALA A 82 -0.11 3.39 -6.82
N LEU A 83 -0.32 3.10 -8.11
CA LEU A 83 -1.56 3.50 -8.80
C LEU A 83 -2.79 2.79 -8.24
N GLU A 84 -2.69 1.50 -7.96
CA GLU A 84 -3.77 0.71 -7.36
C GLU A 84 -4.21 1.31 -6.02
N LEU A 85 -3.25 1.62 -5.14
CA LEU A 85 -3.53 2.23 -3.85
C LEU A 85 -4.17 3.63 -4.00
N ALA A 86 -3.71 4.42 -4.97
CA ALA A 86 -4.29 5.74 -5.26
C ALA A 86 -5.77 5.63 -5.71
N PHE A 87 -6.11 4.65 -6.56
CA PHE A 87 -7.49 4.42 -6.97
C PHE A 87 -8.37 3.92 -5.81
N LEU A 88 -7.85 3.05 -4.94
CA LEU A 88 -8.58 2.59 -3.76
C LEU A 88 -8.91 3.73 -2.79
N ILE A 89 -7.98 4.67 -2.60
CA ILE A 89 -8.23 5.91 -1.82
C ILE A 89 -9.28 6.78 -2.49
N ALA A 90 -9.15 7.01 -3.80
CA ALA A 90 -10.07 7.85 -4.55
C ALA A 90 -11.50 7.29 -4.55
N ASP A 91 -11.67 5.97 -4.71
CA ASP A 91 -12.97 5.32 -4.63
C ASP A 91 -13.61 5.50 -3.25
N HIS A 92 -12.86 5.28 -2.17
CA HIS A 92 -13.36 5.49 -0.81
C HIS A 92 -13.99 6.88 -0.63
N PHE A 93 -13.26 7.96 -0.96
CA PHE A 93 -13.78 9.31 -0.84
C PHE A 93 -14.92 9.61 -1.82
N SER A 94 -14.92 9.01 -3.01
CA SER A 94 -16.05 9.12 -3.95
C SER A 94 -17.33 8.54 -3.36
N GLN A 95 -17.26 7.38 -2.71
CA GLN A 95 -18.42 6.75 -2.07
C GLN A 95 -18.92 7.55 -0.86
N GLU A 96 -18.02 8.12 -0.05
CA GLU A 96 -18.43 8.99 1.07
C GLU A 96 -19.15 10.25 0.60
N GLN A 97 -18.65 10.91 -0.46
CA GLN A 97 -19.33 12.08 -1.03
C GLN A 97 -20.72 11.75 -1.59
N LYS A 98 -20.89 10.56 -2.17
CA LYS A 98 -22.21 10.10 -2.62
C LYS A 98 -23.16 9.93 -1.44
N GLN A 99 -22.72 9.32 -0.34
CA GLN A 99 -23.54 9.13 0.87
C GLN A 99 -23.98 10.45 1.50
N LEU A 100 -23.14 11.50 1.48
CA LEU A 100 -23.47 12.83 2.00
C LEU A 100 -24.48 13.62 1.15
N ARG A 101 -24.70 13.23 -0.11
CA ARG A 101 -25.57 13.94 -1.06
C ARG A 101 -26.98 13.32 -1.18
N VAL A 102 -27.23 12.20 -0.52
CA VAL A 102 -28.55 11.52 -0.46
C VAL A 102 -29.22 11.86 0.86
#